data_AF-A0A7W9AW05-F1
#
_entry.id   AF-A0A7W9AW05-F1
#
_cell.length_a   1.000
_cell.length_b   1.000
_cell.length_c   1.000
_cell.angle_alpha   90.00
_cell.angle_beta   90.00
_cell.angle_gamma   90.00
#
_symmetry.space_group_name_H-M   'P 1'
#
loop_
_entity.id
_entity.type
_entity.pdbx_description
1 polymer ?
#
loop_
_entity_poly.entity_id
_entity_poly.type
_entity_poly.pdbx_seq_one_letter_code
_entity_poly.pdbx_strand_id
1 'polypeptide(L)'
;MNGTVYVIDGDTVIMDKTHIRLKGMDAPEMEQQCERAGRNYDCGREARNILRAKIGKSAIRCDKEGRDQYMRELSRCYLGETELNRWMVEQGWAVSYGDYQHEESNARRNRRGIWDGRFEQPSLWRKEHRNQEDDRMLHHTQQNDVIGSAIIYIREHIQALLGTIVPRN
;
A
#
# COMPACT_ATOMS: atom_id res chain seq x y z
N MET A 1 -7.66 -17.76 -5.98
CA MET A 1 -7.64 -17.93 -4.51
C MET A 1 -8.98 -17.46 -3.95
N ASN A 2 -9.42 -18.01 -2.81
CA ASN A 2 -10.65 -17.57 -2.14
C ASN A 2 -10.42 -17.55 -0.63
N GLY A 3 -10.82 -16.47 0.03
CA GLY A 3 -10.62 -16.33 1.46
C GLY A 3 -11.00 -14.96 1.98
N THR A 4 -10.96 -14.81 3.31
CA THR A 4 -11.02 -13.49 3.96
C THR A 4 -9.73 -12.73 3.69
N VAL A 5 -9.84 -11.41 3.62
CA VAL A 5 -8.68 -10.56 3.35
C VAL A 5 -8.48 -9.48 4.40
N TYR A 6 -7.24 -9.05 4.54
CA TYR A 6 -6.91 -7.78 5.17
C TYR A 6 -6.70 -6.71 4.08
N VAL A 7 -7.38 -5.57 4.19
CA VAL A 7 -7.26 -4.47 3.22
C VAL A 7 -6.17 -3.51 3.69
N ILE A 8 -5.08 -3.39 2.93
CA ILE A 8 -3.94 -2.52 3.27
C ILE A 8 -4.24 -1.08 2.89
N ASP A 9 -4.63 -0.87 1.63
CA ASP A 9 -4.89 0.43 1.02
C ASP A 9 -6.05 0.34 0.00
N GLY A 10 -6.21 1.33 -0.88
CA GLY A 10 -7.30 1.39 -1.85
C GLY A 10 -7.18 0.40 -3.02
N ASP A 11 -6.03 -0.27 -3.21
CA ASP A 11 -5.82 -1.21 -4.31
C ASP A 11 -4.96 -2.43 -3.94
N THR A 12 -4.69 -2.67 -2.66
CA THR A 12 -3.89 -3.79 -2.17
C THR A 12 -4.58 -4.51 -1.01
N VAL A 13 -4.65 -5.83 -1.11
CA VAL A 13 -5.18 -6.74 -0.06
C VAL A 13 -4.17 -7.85 0.26
N ILE A 14 -4.25 -8.40 1.47
CA ILE A 14 -3.54 -9.63 1.85
C ILE A 14 -4.55 -10.77 1.96
N MET A 15 -4.28 -11.85 1.24
CA MET A 15 -4.98 -13.14 1.35
C MET A 15 -3.94 -14.23 1.57
N ASP A 16 -4.06 -15.03 2.63
CA ASP A 16 -3.14 -16.13 2.93
C ASP A 16 -1.65 -15.74 2.85
N LYS A 17 -1.28 -14.63 3.50
CA LYS A 17 0.08 -14.04 3.50
C LYS A 17 0.57 -13.54 2.13
N THR A 18 -0.26 -13.56 1.11
CA THR A 18 0.06 -13.07 -0.23
C THR A 18 -0.45 -11.64 -0.40
N HIS A 19 0.45 -10.73 -0.73
CA HIS A 19 0.09 -9.36 -1.13
C HIS A 19 -0.43 -9.39 -2.57
N ILE A 20 -1.69 -8.99 -2.72
CA ILE A 20 -2.40 -8.96 -3.98
C ILE A 20 -2.70 -7.49 -4.30
N ARG A 21 -2.14 -7.00 -5.40
CA ARG A 21 -2.52 -5.72 -5.99
C ARG A 21 -3.65 -5.94 -6.98
N LEU A 22 -4.68 -5.11 -6.85
CA LEU A 22 -5.85 -5.11 -7.71
C LEU A 22 -5.45 -4.56 -9.08
N LYS A 23 -5.48 -5.45 -10.09
CA LYS A 23 -5.07 -5.13 -11.45
C LYS A 23 -6.04 -4.16 -12.13
N GLY A 24 -5.49 -3.34 -13.02
CA GLY A 24 -6.24 -2.49 -13.94
C GLY A 24 -6.59 -1.11 -13.38
N MET A 25 -6.20 -0.83 -12.14
CA MET A 25 -6.52 0.43 -11.46
C MET A 25 -5.39 0.89 -10.55
N ASP A 26 -5.55 2.11 -10.07
CA ASP A 26 -4.59 2.77 -9.19
C ASP A 26 -5.34 3.67 -8.19
N ALA A 27 -5.23 3.37 -6.90
CA ALA A 27 -5.91 4.14 -5.85
C ALA A 27 -4.99 5.24 -5.29
N PRO A 28 -5.55 6.32 -4.69
CA PRO A 28 -4.73 7.29 -3.96
C PRO A 28 -3.92 6.62 -2.85
N GLU A 29 -2.66 7.05 -2.70
CA GLU A 29 -1.76 6.47 -1.69
C GLU A 29 -2.21 6.80 -0.26
N MET A 30 -1.82 5.96 0.70
CA MET A 30 -2.29 6.04 2.09
C MET A 30 -2.09 7.40 2.78
N GLU A 31 -1.05 8.14 2.40
CA GLU A 31 -0.74 9.48 2.91
C GLU A 31 -1.24 10.61 1.99
N GLN A 32 -1.78 10.27 0.81
CA GLN A 32 -2.25 11.24 -0.16
C GLN A 32 -3.48 12.00 0.34
N GLN A 33 -3.41 13.32 0.25
CA GLN A 33 -4.53 14.23 0.48
C GLN A 33 -5.10 14.73 -0.85
N CYS A 34 -6.41 14.90 -0.87
CA CYS A 34 -7.16 15.47 -1.99
C CYS A 34 -7.98 16.65 -1.47
N GLU A 35 -8.53 17.46 -2.37
CA GLU A 35 -9.35 18.61 -2.01
C GLU A 35 -10.79 18.44 -2.48
N ARG A 36 -11.76 18.62 -1.58
CA ARG A 36 -13.18 18.68 -1.89
C ARG A 36 -13.77 19.94 -1.29
N ALA A 37 -14.49 20.72 -2.09
CA ALA A 37 -15.11 21.98 -1.67
C ALA A 37 -14.15 22.93 -0.91
N GLY A 38 -12.91 23.07 -1.37
CA GLY A 38 -11.92 23.97 -0.75
C GLY A 38 -11.26 23.41 0.51
N ARG A 39 -11.49 22.14 0.87
CA ARG A 39 -10.93 21.52 2.08
C ARG A 39 -10.16 20.25 1.73
N ASN A 40 -9.01 20.08 2.37
CA ASN A 40 -8.22 18.86 2.26
C ASN A 40 -8.89 17.71 3.01
N TYR A 41 -8.78 16.51 2.48
CA TYR A 41 -9.21 15.27 3.11
C TYR A 41 -8.28 14.12 2.71
N ASP A 42 -8.22 13.09 3.57
CA ASP A 42 -7.32 11.95 3.41
C ASP A 42 -7.88 10.91 2.42
N CYS A 43 -7.83 11.24 1.13
CA CYS A 43 -8.45 10.42 0.09
C CYS A 43 -7.89 8.99 -0.02
N GLY A 44 -6.61 8.76 0.28
CA GLY A 44 -6.08 7.39 0.31
C GLY A 44 -6.67 6.54 1.45
N ARG A 45 -6.79 7.12 2.64
CA ARG A 45 -7.46 6.46 3.78
C ARG A 45 -8.93 6.21 3.48
N GLU A 46 -9.60 7.15 2.82
CA GLU A 46 -11.00 7.01 2.44
C GLU A 46 -11.19 5.89 1.39
N ALA A 47 -10.35 5.83 0.34
CA ALA A 47 -10.38 4.77 -0.66
C ALA A 47 -10.22 3.37 -0.03
N ARG A 48 -9.22 3.19 0.85
CA ARG A 48 -9.04 1.96 1.63
C ARG A 48 -10.30 1.62 2.44
N ASN A 49 -10.86 2.60 3.15
CA ASN A 49 -12.01 2.38 4.01
C ASN A 49 -13.25 1.97 3.21
N ILE A 50 -13.43 2.51 2.01
CA ILE A 50 -14.52 2.14 1.09
C ILE A 50 -14.35 0.70 0.60
N LEU A 51 -13.15 0.32 0.15
CA LEU A 51 -12.87 -1.07 -0.23
C LEU A 51 -13.12 -2.04 0.93
N ARG A 52 -12.62 -1.71 2.12
CA ARG A 52 -12.83 -2.49 3.34
C ARG A 52 -14.32 -2.60 3.71
N ALA A 53 -15.07 -1.51 3.60
CA ALA A 53 -16.51 -1.51 3.90
C ALA A 53 -17.29 -2.36 2.88
N LYS A 54 -16.93 -2.30 1.61
CA LYS A 54 -17.54 -3.13 0.55
C LYS A 54 -17.33 -4.62 0.80
N ILE A 55 -16.13 -5.03 1.21
CA ILE A 55 -15.79 -6.43 1.50
C ILE A 55 -16.44 -6.87 2.83
N GLY A 56 -16.38 -6.03 3.85
CA GLY A 56 -16.90 -6.32 5.19
C GLY A 56 -16.19 -7.53 5.82
N LYS A 57 -16.99 -8.49 6.30
CA LYS A 57 -16.50 -9.76 6.88
C LYS A 57 -16.51 -10.92 5.88
N SER A 58 -16.81 -10.64 4.61
CA SER A 58 -17.00 -11.67 3.58
C SER A 58 -15.66 -12.19 3.07
N ALA A 59 -15.66 -13.44 2.60
CA ALA A 59 -14.59 -13.94 1.76
C ALA A 59 -14.73 -13.38 0.33
N ILE A 60 -13.60 -13.21 -0.35
CA ILE A 60 -13.54 -12.79 -1.75
C ILE A 60 -12.74 -13.81 -2.55
N ARG A 61 -13.04 -13.90 -3.84
CA ARG A 61 -12.27 -14.68 -4.80
C ARG A 61 -11.32 -13.76 -5.56
N CYS A 62 -10.03 -14.06 -5.59
CA CYS A 62 -9.05 -13.34 -6.40
C CYS A 62 -8.44 -14.26 -7.46
N ASP A 63 -8.59 -13.88 -8.72
CA ASP A 63 -8.04 -14.60 -9.87
C ASP A 63 -6.71 -13.95 -10.27
N LYS A 64 -5.64 -14.74 -10.19
CA LYS A 64 -4.28 -14.29 -10.50
C LYS A 64 -4.12 -14.11 -12.00
N GLU A 65 -3.62 -12.95 -12.40
CA GLU A 65 -3.35 -12.61 -13.80
C GLU A 65 -1.87 -12.33 -14.08
N GLY A 66 -1.02 -12.24 -13.06
CA GLY A 66 0.42 -12.06 -13.25
C GLY A 66 1.14 -11.58 -12.01
N ARG A 67 2.28 -10.93 -12.24
CA ARG A 67 3.07 -10.23 -11.23
C ARG A 67 3.51 -8.88 -11.78
N ASP A 68 3.67 -7.90 -10.91
CA ASP A 68 4.31 -6.64 -11.28
C ASP A 68 5.84 -6.71 -11.17
N GLN A 69 6.52 -5.61 -11.53
CA GLN A 69 7.99 -5.50 -11.47
C GLN A 69 8.57 -5.67 -10.05
N TYR A 70 7.75 -5.51 -9.01
CA TYR A 70 8.10 -5.68 -7.60
C TYR A 70 7.69 -7.06 -7.08
N MET A 71 7.35 -7.98 -7.98
CA MET A 71 6.95 -9.35 -7.68
C MET A 71 5.64 -9.49 -6.88
N ARG A 72 4.86 -8.41 -6.74
CA ARG A 72 3.52 -8.47 -6.14
C ARG A 72 2.58 -9.21 -7.07
N GLU A 73 1.66 -9.98 -6.50
CA GLU A 73 0.65 -10.66 -7.30
C GLU A 73 -0.34 -9.65 -7.86
N LEU A 74 -0.62 -9.72 -9.17
CA LEU A 74 -1.66 -8.92 -9.83
C LEU A 74 -2.89 -9.80 -10.04
N SER A 75 -4.04 -9.35 -9.51
CA SER A 75 -5.29 -10.13 -9.57
C SER A 75 -6.52 -9.27 -9.82
N ARG A 76 -7.56 -9.89 -10.37
CA ARG A 76 -8.95 -9.40 -10.29
C ARG A 76 -9.65 -10.07 -9.12
N CYS A 77 -10.24 -9.28 -8.24
CA CYS A 77 -10.92 -9.79 -7.06
C CYS A 77 -12.43 -9.56 -7.12
N TYR A 78 -13.18 -10.50 -6.55
CA TYR A 78 -14.63 -10.61 -6.68
C TYR A 78 -15.27 -10.87 -5.32
N LEU A 79 -16.30 -10.08 -5.01
CA LEU A 79 -17.24 -10.33 -3.91
C LEU A 79 -18.55 -10.86 -4.50
N GLY A 80 -18.75 -12.18 -4.44
CA GLY A 80 -19.78 -12.84 -5.25
C GLY A 80 -19.52 -12.55 -6.74
N GLU A 81 -20.52 -11.97 -7.42
CA GLU A 81 -20.43 -11.56 -8.83
C GLU A 81 -19.87 -10.15 -9.03
N THR A 82 -19.64 -9.38 -7.96
CA THR A 82 -19.10 -8.02 -8.08
C THR A 82 -17.59 -8.05 -8.23
N GLU A 83 -17.08 -7.61 -9.39
CA GLU A 83 -15.65 -7.33 -9.59
C GLU A 83 -15.24 -6.07 -8.80
N LEU A 84 -14.47 -6.24 -7.73
CA LEU A 84 -14.08 -5.17 -6.80
C LEU A 84 -13.19 -4.12 -7.46
N ASN A 85 -12.28 -4.54 -8.34
CA ASN A 85 -11.40 -3.64 -9.09
C ASN A 85 -12.20 -2.64 -9.93
N ARG A 86 -13.11 -3.16 -10.77
CA ARG A 86 -14.04 -2.34 -11.57
C ARG A 86 -14.90 -1.44 -10.69
N TRP A 87 -15.46 -2.01 -9.63
CA TRP A 87 -16.34 -1.28 -8.71
C TRP A 87 -15.61 -0.09 -8.06
N MET A 88 -14.35 -0.23 -7.65
CA MET A 88 -13.57 0.87 -7.08
C MET A 88 -13.40 2.03 -8.06
N VAL A 89 -13.14 1.75 -9.35
CA VAL A 89 -13.06 2.77 -10.41
C VAL A 89 -14.44 3.38 -10.67
N GLU A 90 -15.49 2.57 -10.75
CA GLU A 90 -16.86 3.02 -11.00
C GLU A 90 -17.40 3.94 -9.88
N GLN A 91 -17.02 3.67 -8.63
CA GLN A 91 -17.34 4.53 -7.48
C GLN A 91 -16.39 5.73 -7.34
N GLY A 92 -15.37 5.85 -8.21
CA GLY A 92 -14.44 6.97 -8.21
C GLY A 92 -13.42 6.96 -7.08
N TRP A 93 -13.09 5.78 -6.53
CA TRP A 93 -12.06 5.64 -5.48
C TRP A 93 -10.73 5.10 -5.99
N ALA A 94 -10.63 4.86 -7.30
CA ALA A 94 -9.40 4.58 -8.02
C ALA A 94 -9.47 5.19 -9.42
N VAL A 95 -8.30 5.48 -9.99
CA VAL A 95 -8.15 5.83 -11.41
C VAL A 95 -7.92 4.56 -12.23
N SER A 96 -8.25 4.60 -13.52
CA SER A 96 -8.04 3.49 -14.45
C SER A 96 -6.56 3.39 -14.81
N TYR A 97 -6.00 2.18 -14.80
CA TYR A 97 -4.62 1.90 -15.17
C TYR A 97 -4.55 0.69 -16.10
N GLY A 98 -4.68 0.96 -17.40
CA GLY A 98 -4.74 -0.06 -18.46
C GLY A 98 -6.14 -0.62 -18.70
N ASP A 99 -7.00 -0.67 -17.68
CA ASP A 99 -8.40 -1.16 -17.75
C ASP A 99 -9.40 -0.15 -17.15
N TYR A 100 -10.70 -0.36 -17.37
CA TYR A 100 -11.84 0.37 -16.78
C TYR A 100 -11.99 1.86 -17.18
N GLN A 101 -11.53 2.23 -18.38
CA GLN A 101 -11.61 3.60 -18.89
C GLN A 101 -13.06 4.11 -18.99
N HIS A 102 -14.00 3.21 -19.29
CA HIS A 102 -15.42 3.56 -19.38
C HIS A 102 -16.01 3.90 -18.01
N GLU A 103 -15.75 3.07 -17.01
CA GLU A 103 -16.16 3.24 -15.63
C GLU A 103 -15.57 4.53 -15.04
N GLU A 104 -14.29 4.78 -15.30
CA GLU A 104 -13.62 6.00 -14.85
C GLU A 104 -14.24 7.24 -15.51
N SER A 105 -14.53 7.17 -16.82
CA SER A 105 -15.23 8.25 -17.53
C SER A 105 -16.62 8.51 -16.95
N ASN A 106 -17.33 7.46 -16.53
CA ASN A 106 -18.62 7.59 -15.86
C ASN A 106 -18.48 8.23 -14.47
N ALA A 107 -17.52 7.77 -13.65
CA ALA A 107 -17.24 8.32 -12.33
C ALA A 107 -16.86 9.81 -12.39
N ARG A 108 -16.06 10.20 -13.38
CA ARG A 108 -15.73 11.61 -13.69
C ARG A 108 -16.95 12.45 -13.97
N ARG A 109 -17.77 12.03 -14.96
CA ARG A 109 -18.98 12.78 -15.35
C ARG A 109 -19.95 12.96 -14.18
N ASN A 110 -20.03 11.97 -13.30
CA ASN A 110 -20.91 11.97 -12.13
C ASN A 110 -20.24 12.49 -10.85
N ARG A 111 -19.00 13.01 -10.94
CA ARG A 111 -18.25 13.57 -9.80
C ARG A 111 -18.22 12.63 -8.58
N ARG A 112 -17.95 11.34 -8.80
CA ARG A 112 -17.91 10.33 -7.72
C ARG A 112 -16.54 10.27 -7.05
N GLY A 113 -16.52 10.03 -5.75
CA GLY A 113 -15.28 9.80 -4.98
C GLY A 113 -14.27 10.95 -5.14
N ILE A 114 -13.06 10.64 -5.59
CA ILE A 114 -11.99 11.63 -5.82
C ILE A 114 -12.32 12.61 -6.95
N TRP A 115 -13.24 12.26 -7.86
CA TRP A 115 -13.70 13.13 -8.94
C TRP A 115 -14.66 14.24 -8.49
N ASP A 116 -15.08 14.24 -7.22
CA ASP A 116 -15.84 15.36 -6.61
C ASP A 116 -14.95 16.55 -6.24
N GLY A 117 -13.66 16.48 -6.56
CA GLY A 117 -12.67 17.41 -6.06
C GLY A 117 -11.49 17.60 -7.01
N ARG A 118 -10.42 18.15 -6.44
CA ARG A 118 -9.10 18.16 -7.07
C ARG A 118 -8.23 17.12 -6.38
N PHE A 119 -7.43 16.42 -7.16
CA PHE A 119 -6.46 15.47 -6.66
C PHE A 119 -5.31 15.36 -7.65
N GLU A 120 -4.16 14.98 -7.14
CA GLU A 120 -3.03 14.56 -7.95
C GLU A 120 -3.19 13.10 -8.39
N GLN A 121 -2.81 12.77 -9.62
CA GLN A 121 -2.81 11.36 -10.06
C GLN A 121 -1.95 10.50 -9.12
N PRO A 122 -2.43 9.34 -8.63
CA PRO A 122 -1.67 8.55 -7.63
C PRO A 122 -0.26 8.19 -8.09
N SER A 123 -0.09 7.92 -9.39
CA SER A 123 1.22 7.66 -9.99
C SER A 123 2.19 8.84 -9.96
N LEU A 124 1.68 10.07 -10.06
CA LEU A 124 2.48 11.29 -9.91
C LEU A 124 2.82 11.54 -8.45
N TRP A 125 1.82 11.41 -7.56
CA TRP A 125 2.03 11.54 -6.11
C TRP A 125 3.15 10.60 -5.62
N ARG A 126 3.09 9.32 -6.00
CA ARG A 126 4.18 8.35 -5.70
C ARG A 126 5.53 8.79 -6.23
N LYS A 127 5.57 9.36 -7.44
CA LYS A 127 6.82 9.79 -8.05
C LYS A 127 7.47 10.92 -7.27
N GLU A 128 6.67 11.85 -6.76
CA GLU A 128 7.16 13.01 -5.98
C GLU A 128 7.53 12.63 -4.55
N HIS A 129 6.86 11.65 -3.96
CA HIS A 129 7.02 11.28 -2.55
C HIS A 129 7.97 10.09 -2.30
N ARG A 130 8.50 9.45 -3.37
CA ARG A 130 9.46 8.32 -3.28
C ARG A 130 10.65 8.58 -2.33
N ASN A 131 11.25 9.76 -2.39
CA ASN A 131 12.42 10.09 -1.57
C ASN A 131 12.08 10.17 -0.07
N GLN A 132 10.84 10.51 0.29
CA GLN A 132 10.41 10.62 1.68
C GLN A 132 10.15 9.25 2.32
N GLU A 133 9.67 8.27 1.55
CA GLU A 133 9.52 6.89 2.02
C GLU A 133 10.87 6.21 2.23
N ASP A 134 11.81 6.41 1.29
CA ASP A 134 13.19 5.92 1.42
C ASP A 134 13.88 6.55 2.65
N ASP A 135 13.78 7.87 2.84
CA ASP A 135 14.33 8.57 4.01
C ASP A 135 13.71 8.10 5.34
N ARG A 136 12.39 7.83 5.37
CA ARG A 136 11.72 7.29 6.57
C ARG A 136 12.12 5.84 6.85
N MET A 137 12.26 5.00 5.82
CA MET A 137 12.73 3.62 6.00
C MET A 137 14.18 3.58 6.49
N LEU A 138 15.04 4.45 5.97
CA LEU A 138 16.43 4.61 6.42
C LEU A 138 16.47 5.06 7.89
N HIS A 139 15.70 6.08 8.26
CA HIS A 139 15.62 6.56 9.65
C HIS A 139 15.07 5.51 10.62
N HIS A 140 14.03 4.75 10.24
CA HIS A 140 13.46 3.71 11.09
C HIS A 140 14.42 2.53 11.28
N THR A 141 15.15 2.14 10.22
CA THR A 141 16.18 1.10 10.31
C THR A 141 17.31 1.53 11.24
N GLN A 142 17.75 2.79 11.15
CA GLN A 142 18.80 3.34 12.00
C GLN A 142 18.38 3.43 13.47
N GLN A 143 17.12 3.78 13.74
CA GLN A 143 16.60 3.90 15.10
C GLN A 143 16.34 2.55 15.78
N ASN A 144 16.09 1.49 14.99
CA ASN A 144 15.88 0.12 15.46
C ASN A 144 17.16 -0.74 15.46
N ASP A 145 18.34 -0.19 15.15
CA ASP A 145 19.62 -0.91 15.16
C ASP A 145 20.17 -1.16 16.60
N VAL A 146 19.28 -1.60 17.48
CA VAL A 146 19.58 -2.04 18.84
C VAL A 146 20.39 -3.34 18.79
N ILE A 147 20.18 -4.18 17.77
CA ILE A 147 20.90 -5.45 17.59
C ILE A 147 22.36 -5.19 17.18
N GLY A 148 22.61 -4.28 16.23
CA GLY A 148 23.97 -3.87 15.87
C GLY A 148 24.69 -3.21 17.03
N SER A 149 24.00 -2.32 17.76
CA SER A 149 24.52 -1.68 18.96
C SER A 149 24.89 -2.68 20.06
N ALA A 150 24.07 -3.71 20.27
CA ALA A 150 24.34 -4.78 21.24
C ALA A 150 25.53 -5.67 20.81
N ILE A 151 25.67 -5.98 19.52
CA ILE A 151 26.81 -6.75 19.00
C ILE A 151 28.12 -5.98 19.17
N ILE A 152 28.13 -4.67 18.90
CA ILE A 152 29.30 -3.80 19.09
C ILE A 152 29.65 -3.72 20.58
N TYR A 153 28.66 -3.44 21.44
CA TYR A 153 28.85 -3.38 22.89
C TYR A 153 29.45 -4.68 23.45
N ILE A 154 28.90 -5.84 23.05
CA ILE A 154 29.40 -7.16 23.47
C ILE A 154 30.83 -7.39 22.96
N ARG A 155 31.15 -7.02 21.72
CA ARG A 155 32.53 -7.15 21.19
C ARG A 155 33.54 -6.32 21.97
N GLU A 156 33.22 -5.06 22.25
CA GLU A 156 34.10 -4.17 23.02
C GLU A 156 34.28 -4.66 24.47
N HIS A 157 33.21 -5.14 25.10
CA HIS A 157 33.25 -5.59 26.49
C HIS A 157 33.86 -6.99 26.67
N ILE A 158 33.83 -7.86 25.64
CA ILE A 158 34.55 -9.14 25.65
C ILE A 158 36.06 -8.92 25.43
N GLN A 159 36.47 -7.94 24.60
CA GLN A 159 37.90 -7.62 24.42
C GLN A 159 38.55 -7.08 25.71
N ALA A 160 37.80 -6.32 26.53
CA ALA A 160 38.26 -5.86 27.83
C ALA A 160 38.48 -7.01 28.84
N LEU A 161 37.74 -8.12 28.71
CA LEU A 161 37.86 -9.31 29.58
C LEU A 161 38.95 -10.29 29.15
N LEU A 162 39.31 -10.33 27.86
CA LEU A 162 40.39 -11.20 27.35
C LEU A 162 41.78 -10.56 27.46
N GLY A 163 41.86 -9.24 27.61
CA GLY A 163 43.11 -8.50 27.80
C GLY A 163 43.80 -8.69 29.16
N THR A 164 43.15 -9.39 30.11
CA THR A 164 43.68 -9.66 31.45
C THR A 164 44.16 -11.11 31.66
N ILE A 165 44.03 -11.98 30.66
CA ILE A 165 44.32 -13.43 30.80
C ILE A 165 45.51 -13.91 29.94
N VAL A 166 46.07 -13.07 29.05
CA VAL A 166 47.27 -13.44 28.26
C VAL A 166 48.51 -12.66 28.77
N PRO A 167 49.45 -13.30 29.48
CA PRO A 167 50.71 -12.65 29.83
C PRO A 167 51.55 -12.44 28.55
N ARG A 168 52.14 -11.24 28.42
CA ARG A 168 53.15 -10.94 27.40
C ARG A 168 54.42 -11.73 27.73
N ASN A 169 54.83 -12.63 26.84
CA ASN A 169 56.21 -13.08 26.74
C ASN A 169 56.95 -12.21 25.72
#